data_AF-A0A6G1YPQ4-F1
#
_entry.id   AF-A0A6G1YPQ4-F1
#
_cell.length_a   1.000
_cell.length_b   1.000
_cell.length_c   1.000
_cell.angle_alpha   90.00
_cell.angle_beta   90.00
_cell.angle_gamma   90.00
#
_symmetry.space_group_name_H-M   'P 1'
#
loop_
_entity.id
_entity.type
_entity.pdbx_description
1 polymer ?
#
loop_
_entity_poly.entity_id
_entity_poly.type
_entity_poly.pdbx_seq_one_letter_code
_entity_poly.pdbx_strand_id
1 'polypeptide(L)'
;MSGGEGSISSDKSNSEGDKDTNTQKMASAIEDLLYMEAIKFTDVHDRESNKAVLSSSFAIIVSNVITSMNLKEDNNDDMMKLMYLSLLIYMNEHLKLPKSLTMAFGNDLEKHRDEMECGELISNYVTVLHNIFSSVKKEMKG
;
A
#
# COMPACT_ATOMS: atom_id res chain seq x y z
N MET A 1 26.99 -50.07 -33.16
CA MET A 1 25.87 -49.44 -33.91
C MET A 1 24.95 -48.85 -32.86
N SER A 2 25.07 -47.55 -32.61
CA SER A 2 24.08 -46.50 -32.99
C SER A 2 22.89 -46.49 -32.03
N GLY A 3 22.42 -45.39 -31.44
CA GLY A 3 22.74 -43.96 -31.34
C GLY A 3 22.17 -43.49 -29.98
N GLY A 4 22.46 -42.32 -29.41
CA GLY A 4 22.40 -40.98 -29.99
C GLY A 4 21.02 -40.36 -29.70
N GLU A 5 21.02 -39.14 -29.14
CA GLU A 5 19.89 -38.24 -28.76
C GLU A 5 19.51 -38.31 -27.26
N GLY A 6 19.76 -37.30 -26.41
CA GLY A 6 19.57 -35.86 -26.60
C GLY A 6 18.08 -35.55 -26.40
N SER A 7 17.65 -34.97 -25.29
CA SER A 7 17.61 -33.51 -25.18
C SER A 7 17.32 -33.05 -23.75
N ILE A 8 18.07 -32.03 -23.34
CA ILE A 8 17.71 -31.05 -22.32
C ILE A 8 16.43 -30.35 -22.79
N SER A 9 15.41 -30.23 -21.94
CA SER A 9 14.46 -29.12 -22.03
C SER A 9 14.35 -28.48 -20.65
N SER A 10 14.84 -27.26 -20.62
CA SER A 10 14.85 -26.32 -19.53
C SER A 10 13.45 -25.77 -19.25
N ASP A 11 12.83 -26.18 -18.15
CA ASP A 11 11.73 -25.42 -17.55
C ASP A 11 12.34 -24.26 -16.76
N LYS A 12 12.71 -23.23 -17.52
CA LYS A 12 13.07 -21.91 -17.01
C LYS A 12 12.02 -20.92 -17.54
N SER A 13 10.81 -21.00 -17.01
CA SER A 13 9.77 -20.02 -17.29
C SER A 13 8.81 -19.93 -16.10
N ASN A 14 8.99 -18.88 -15.29
CA ASN A 14 7.92 -18.06 -14.69
C ASN A 14 8.52 -17.16 -13.60
N SER A 15 9.31 -16.16 -14.01
CA SER A 15 9.75 -15.09 -13.10
C SER A 15 9.44 -13.68 -13.64
N GLU A 16 9.06 -13.55 -14.91
CA GLU A 16 8.84 -12.25 -15.55
C GLU A 16 7.36 -11.83 -15.50
N GLY A 17 6.42 -12.76 -15.72
CA GLY A 17 4.96 -12.47 -15.69
C GLY A 17 4.41 -12.04 -14.32
N ASP A 18 4.97 -12.56 -13.22
CA ASP A 18 4.54 -12.19 -11.86
C ASP A 18 5.08 -10.81 -11.42
N LYS A 19 6.17 -10.34 -12.03
CA LYS A 19 6.74 -9.03 -11.71
C LYS A 19 5.93 -7.91 -12.37
N ASP A 20 5.57 -8.08 -13.64
CA ASP A 20 4.81 -7.08 -14.39
C ASP A 20 3.41 -6.86 -13.80
N THR A 21 2.75 -7.94 -13.38
CA THR A 21 1.43 -7.88 -12.73
C THR A 21 1.49 -7.18 -11.37
N ASN A 22 2.52 -7.42 -10.57
CA ASN A 22 2.69 -6.72 -9.29
C ASN A 22 2.98 -5.21 -9.50
N THR A 23 3.83 -4.87 -10.47
CA THR A 23 4.09 -3.46 -10.82
C THR A 23 2.83 -2.73 -11.26
N GLN A 24 1.97 -3.36 -12.07
CA GLN A 24 0.69 -2.78 -12.48
C GLN A 24 -0.26 -2.56 -11.29
N LYS A 25 -0.37 -3.52 -10.36
CA LYS A 25 -1.18 -3.38 -9.15
C LYS A 25 -0.72 -2.20 -8.29
N MET A 26 0.59 -2.05 -8.12
CA MET A 26 1.14 -0.92 -7.35
C MET A 26 0.94 0.42 -8.05
N ALA A 27 1.06 0.47 -9.39
CA ALA A 27 0.80 1.68 -10.16
C ALA A 27 -0.68 2.11 -10.05
N SER A 28 -1.61 1.17 -10.19
CA SER A 28 -3.05 1.43 -9.99
C SER A 28 -3.32 1.94 -8.58
N ALA A 29 -2.72 1.31 -7.55
CA ALA A 29 -2.87 1.75 -6.18
C ALA A 29 -2.38 3.19 -5.95
N ILE A 30 -1.28 3.57 -6.59
CA ILE A 30 -0.76 4.96 -6.53
C ILE A 30 -1.75 5.92 -7.22
N GLU A 31 -2.27 5.56 -8.38
CA GLU A 31 -3.26 6.37 -9.11
C GLU A 31 -4.53 6.58 -8.27
N ASP A 32 -5.07 5.52 -7.68
CA ASP A 32 -6.26 5.59 -6.82
C ASP A 32 -5.99 6.47 -5.59
N LEU A 33 -4.83 6.34 -4.94
CA LEU A 33 -4.44 7.15 -3.78
C LEU A 33 -4.23 8.64 -4.13
N LEU A 34 -3.76 8.94 -5.34
CA LEU A 34 -3.70 10.30 -5.86
C LEU A 34 -5.09 10.85 -6.14
N TYR A 35 -5.96 10.06 -6.76
CA TYR A 35 -7.34 10.44 -7.04
C TYR A 35 -8.15 10.68 -5.76
N MET A 36 -7.91 9.86 -4.73
CA MET A 36 -8.48 10.03 -3.39
C MET A 36 -7.86 11.20 -2.61
N GLU A 37 -6.80 11.84 -3.11
CA GLU A 37 -6.04 12.89 -2.43
C GLU A 37 -5.40 12.45 -1.09
N ALA A 38 -5.19 11.14 -0.91
CA ALA A 38 -4.49 10.58 0.25
C ALA A 38 -2.97 10.78 0.16
N ILE A 39 -2.45 10.86 -1.06
CA ILE A 39 -1.04 11.18 -1.35
C ILE A 39 -0.95 12.30 -2.39
N LYS A 40 0.23 12.90 -2.52
CA LYS A 40 0.56 13.88 -3.56
C LYS A 40 2.02 13.74 -3.99
N PHE A 41 2.37 14.29 -5.15
CA PHE A 41 3.76 14.47 -5.53
C PHE A 41 4.33 15.78 -4.96
N THR A 42 5.60 15.76 -4.56
CA THR A 42 6.33 16.98 -4.20
C THR A 42 6.55 17.85 -5.44
N ASP A 43 6.50 19.18 -5.27
CA ASP A 43 6.53 20.12 -6.38
C ASP A 43 7.89 20.14 -7.11
N VAL A 44 7.84 20.35 -8.43
CA VAL A 44 8.82 20.00 -9.47
C VAL A 44 10.05 20.93 -9.50
N HIS A 45 10.34 21.66 -8.42
CA HIS A 45 11.48 22.57 -8.38
C HIS A 45 12.82 21.87 -8.13
N ASP A 46 12.81 20.61 -7.70
CA ASP A 46 13.97 19.70 -7.79
C ASP A 46 13.71 18.68 -8.90
N ARG A 47 14.48 18.78 -9.98
CA ARG A 47 14.38 17.93 -11.19
C ARG A 47 14.63 16.43 -10.93
N GLU A 48 14.88 16.04 -9.68
CA GLU A 48 15.19 14.66 -9.26
C GLU A 48 14.18 14.04 -8.27
N SER A 49 13.12 14.73 -7.85
CA SER A 49 12.18 14.15 -6.86
C SER A 49 10.70 14.23 -7.23
N ASN A 50 10.29 13.40 -8.21
CA ASN A 50 8.88 12.97 -8.33
C ASN A 50 8.52 12.00 -7.20
N LYS A 51 8.73 12.40 -5.95
CA LYS A 51 8.50 11.55 -4.78
C LYS A 51 7.05 11.71 -4.33
N ALA A 52 6.36 10.58 -4.19
CA ALA A 52 5.06 10.56 -3.54
C ALA A 52 5.22 10.77 -2.02
N VAL A 53 4.42 11.67 -1.47
CA VAL A 53 4.32 11.96 -0.04
C VAL A 53 2.87 11.88 0.41
N LEU A 54 2.66 11.62 1.70
CA LEU A 54 1.30 11.68 2.28
C LEU A 54 0.75 13.10 2.12
N SER A 55 -0.54 13.22 1.81
CA SER A 55 -1.20 14.52 1.84
C SER A 55 -1.27 15.04 3.27
N SER A 56 -1.41 16.36 3.44
CA SER A 56 -1.47 16.96 4.78
C SER A 56 -2.66 16.42 5.58
N SER A 57 -3.81 16.21 4.93
CA SER A 57 -5.00 15.63 5.54
C SER A 57 -4.76 14.19 6.00
N PHE A 58 -4.16 13.35 5.15
CA PHE A 58 -3.86 11.97 5.52
C PHE A 58 -2.81 11.89 6.63
N ALA A 59 -1.76 12.72 6.57
CA ALA A 59 -0.71 12.76 7.58
C ALA A 59 -1.23 13.14 8.98
N ILE A 60 -2.21 14.04 9.07
CA ILE A 60 -2.87 14.40 10.34
C ILE A 60 -3.59 13.18 10.93
N ILE A 61 -4.32 12.42 10.12
CA ILE A 61 -5.01 11.20 10.57
C ILE A 61 -3.98 10.18 11.08
N VAL A 62 -2.92 9.92 10.31
CA VAL A 62 -1.84 9.02 10.72
C VAL A 62 -1.26 9.44 12.08
N SER A 63 -0.97 10.72 12.27
CA SER A 63 -0.46 11.26 13.55
C SER A 63 -1.43 11.02 14.71
N ASN A 64 -2.74 11.21 14.49
CA ASN A 64 -3.77 10.97 15.50
C ASN A 64 -3.89 9.48 15.86
N VAL A 65 -3.78 8.58 14.87
CA VAL A 65 -3.79 7.14 15.10
C VAL A 65 -2.55 6.69 15.89
N ILE A 66 -1.36 7.16 15.52
CA ILE A 66 -0.11 6.89 16.28
C ILE A 66 -0.30 7.28 17.75
N THR A 67 -0.78 8.50 17.99
CA THR A 67 -0.96 9.06 19.34
C THR A 67 -2.00 8.28 20.14
N SER A 68 -3.09 7.85 19.51
CA SER A 68 -4.20 7.18 20.20
C SER A 68 -3.94 5.71 20.51
N MET A 69 -3.16 5.01 19.69
CA MET A 69 -3.00 3.56 19.81
C MET A 69 -1.75 3.12 20.57
N ASN A 70 -0.88 4.04 21.03
CA ASN A 70 0.41 3.72 21.66
C ASN A 70 1.23 2.69 20.85
N LEU A 71 1.08 2.69 19.52
CA LEU A 71 1.73 1.71 18.66
C LEU A 71 3.24 1.99 18.63
N LYS A 72 4.03 0.93 18.72
CA LYS A 72 5.47 1.03 18.57
C LYS A 72 5.79 1.16 17.09
N GLU A 73 6.19 2.36 16.68
CA GLU A 73 6.49 2.66 15.27
C GLU A 73 7.60 1.80 14.62
N ASP A 74 8.30 0.98 15.40
CA ASP A 74 9.40 0.13 14.93
C ASP A 74 8.95 -1.32 14.62
N ASN A 75 7.67 -1.65 14.82
CA ASN A 75 7.09 -2.93 14.41
C ASN A 75 6.33 -2.80 13.08
N ASN A 76 6.74 -3.58 12.07
CA ASN A 76 6.17 -3.53 10.72
C ASN A 76 4.68 -3.91 10.68
N ASP A 77 4.27 -4.90 11.48
CA ASP A 77 2.86 -5.34 11.50
C ASP A 77 1.96 -4.30 12.15
N ASP A 78 2.45 -3.66 13.22
CA ASP A 78 1.77 -2.54 13.88
C ASP A 78 1.64 -1.35 12.92
N MET A 79 2.67 -1.09 12.11
CA MET A 79 2.66 -0.01 11.11
C MET A 79 1.70 -0.30 9.95
N MET A 80 1.60 -1.54 9.47
CA MET A 80 0.61 -1.93 8.48
C MET A 80 -0.81 -1.77 9.02
N LYS A 81 -1.06 -2.21 10.26
CA LYS A 81 -2.34 -2.01 10.95
C LYS A 81 -2.67 -0.54 11.13
N LEU A 82 -1.68 0.28 11.44
CA LEU A 82 -1.81 1.73 11.57
C LEU A 82 -2.25 2.37 10.26
N MET A 83 -1.59 2.04 9.15
CA MET A 83 -1.92 2.56 7.82
C MET A 83 -3.31 2.13 7.38
N TYR A 84 -3.67 0.88 7.65
CA TYR A 84 -5.01 0.35 7.40
C TYR A 84 -6.09 1.14 8.14
N LEU A 85 -5.93 1.36 9.44
CA LEU A 85 -6.90 2.12 10.23
C LEU A 85 -6.97 3.59 9.80
N SER A 86 -5.83 4.19 9.49
CA SER A 86 -5.74 5.56 8.99
C SER A 86 -6.48 5.71 7.65
N LEU A 87 -6.38 4.72 6.77
CA LEU A 87 -7.10 4.68 5.50
C LEU A 87 -8.61 4.60 5.69
N LEU A 88 -9.10 3.75 6.59
CA LEU A 88 -10.53 3.66 6.89
C LEU A 88 -11.09 4.97 7.46
N ILE A 89 -10.36 5.61 8.37
CA ILE A 89 -10.74 6.92 8.93
C ILE A 89 -10.76 7.97 7.81
N TYR A 90 -9.74 8.00 6.96
CA TYR A 90 -9.68 8.92 5.82
C TYR A 90 -10.86 8.74 4.88
N MET A 91 -11.21 7.50 4.52
CA MET A 91 -12.38 7.20 3.69
C MET A 91 -13.68 7.69 4.32
N ASN A 92 -13.84 7.56 5.63
CA ASN A 92 -15.02 8.07 6.34
C ASN A 92 -15.04 9.61 6.38
N GLU A 93 -13.94 10.25 6.75
CA GLU A 93 -13.89 11.69 7.02
C GLU A 93 -13.79 12.54 5.74
N HIS A 94 -12.99 12.10 4.76
CA HIS A 94 -12.67 12.85 3.55
C HIS A 94 -13.49 12.39 2.34
N LEU A 95 -13.60 11.07 2.13
CA LEU A 95 -14.41 10.53 1.02
C LEU A 95 -15.90 10.38 1.38
N LYS A 96 -16.27 10.72 2.61
CA LYS A 96 -17.65 10.73 3.12
C LYS A 96 -18.35 9.37 3.05
N LEU A 97 -17.60 8.26 3.13
CA LEU A 97 -18.20 6.94 3.29
C LEU A 97 -19.00 6.92 4.61
N PRO A 98 -20.23 6.37 4.65
CA PRO A 98 -20.99 6.25 5.89
C PRO A 98 -20.22 5.47 6.96
N LYS A 99 -20.23 5.95 8.20
CA LYS A 99 -19.49 5.31 9.31
C LYS A 99 -19.82 3.83 9.48
N SER A 100 -21.10 3.45 9.33
CA SER A 100 -21.54 2.06 9.38
C SER A 100 -20.89 1.20 8.30
N LEU A 101 -20.75 1.74 7.08
CA LEU A 101 -20.09 1.07 5.97
C LEU A 101 -18.57 0.95 6.22
N THR A 102 -17.93 2.01 6.69
CA THR A 102 -16.50 1.96 7.06
C THR A 102 -16.23 0.92 8.15
N MET A 103 -17.10 0.82 9.18
CA MET A 103 -16.97 -0.19 10.23
C MET A 103 -17.21 -1.61 9.70
N ALA A 104 -18.16 -1.80 8.78
CA ALA A 104 -18.38 -3.08 8.13
C ALA A 104 -17.15 -3.51 7.33
N PHE A 105 -16.57 -2.62 6.51
CA PHE A 105 -15.30 -2.88 5.83
C PHE A 105 -14.19 -3.20 6.83
N GLY A 106 -14.08 -2.45 7.92
CA GLY A 106 -13.14 -2.71 9.01
C GLY A 106 -13.20 -4.14 9.51
N ASN A 107 -14.40 -4.61 9.84
CA ASN A 107 -14.65 -5.95 10.37
C ASN A 107 -14.44 -7.06 9.35
N ASP A 108 -14.94 -6.86 8.13
CA ASP A 108 -14.91 -7.89 7.09
C ASP A 108 -13.48 -8.08 6.59
N LEU A 109 -12.70 -7.01 6.44
CA LEU A 109 -11.28 -7.10 6.08
C LEU A 109 -10.39 -7.62 7.22
N GLU A 110 -10.84 -7.63 8.47
CA GLU A 110 -10.10 -8.28 9.56
C GLU A 110 -10.31 -9.81 9.55
N LYS A 111 -11.49 -10.27 9.11
CA LYS A 111 -11.90 -11.68 9.23
C LYS A 111 -11.90 -12.46 7.91
N HIS A 112 -12.15 -11.77 6.81
CA HIS A 112 -12.46 -12.32 5.49
C HIS A 112 -11.65 -11.63 4.38
N ARG A 113 -10.52 -10.99 4.72
CA ARG A 113 -9.70 -10.21 3.77
C ARG A 113 -9.41 -10.95 2.47
N ASP A 114 -8.96 -12.19 2.59
CA ASP A 114 -8.46 -12.98 1.46
C ASP A 114 -9.63 -13.54 0.61
N GLU A 115 -10.87 -13.41 1.10
CA GLU A 115 -12.11 -13.85 0.42
C GLU A 115 -12.79 -12.68 -0.33
N MET A 116 -12.33 -11.44 -0.12
CA MET A 116 -12.92 -10.23 -0.70
C MET A 116 -12.04 -9.60 -1.76
N GLU A 117 -12.63 -9.24 -2.90
CA GLU A 117 -11.93 -8.48 -3.96
C GLU A 117 -11.44 -7.11 -3.45
N CYS A 118 -12.24 -6.44 -2.61
CA CYS A 118 -11.79 -5.20 -1.97
C CYS A 118 -10.63 -5.42 -0.97
N GLY A 119 -10.45 -6.65 -0.48
CA GLY A 119 -9.34 -7.00 0.41
C GLY A 119 -7.99 -6.87 -0.26
N GLU A 120 -7.89 -7.27 -1.53
CA GLU A 120 -6.68 -7.07 -2.31
C GLU A 120 -6.40 -5.59 -2.57
N LEU A 121 -7.42 -4.82 -2.99
CA LEU A 121 -7.29 -3.38 -3.25
C LEU A 121 -6.81 -2.62 -2.02
N ILE A 122 -7.49 -2.82 -0.87
CA ILE A 122 -7.12 -2.15 0.38
C ILE A 122 -5.71 -2.55 0.82
N SER A 123 -5.32 -3.81 0.66
CA SER A 123 -3.95 -4.27 0.98
C SER A 123 -2.90 -3.57 0.12
N ASN A 124 -3.17 -3.36 -1.17
CA ASN A 124 -2.28 -2.63 -2.07
C ASN A 124 -2.16 -1.16 -1.66
N TYR A 125 -3.27 -0.50 -1.33
CA TYR A 125 -3.26 0.89 -0.84
C TYR A 125 -2.44 1.02 0.45
N VAL A 126 -2.68 0.14 1.43
CA VAL A 126 -1.94 0.12 2.70
C VAL A 126 -0.45 -0.09 2.47
N THR A 127 -0.08 -0.98 1.55
CA THR A 127 1.33 -1.22 1.20
C THR A 127 2.00 0.03 0.63
N VAL A 128 1.33 0.75 -0.29
CA VAL A 128 1.85 2.00 -0.85
C VAL A 128 2.01 3.07 0.23
N LEU A 129 0.98 3.27 1.07
CA LEU A 129 1.01 4.23 2.17
C LEU A 129 2.12 3.94 3.18
N HIS A 130 2.28 2.66 3.53
CA HIS A 130 3.35 2.20 4.42
C HIS A 130 4.74 2.48 3.83
N ASN A 131 4.94 2.22 2.53
CA ASN A 131 6.21 2.47 1.86
C ASN A 131 6.56 3.96 1.82
N ILE A 132 5.58 4.81 1.52
CA ILE A 132 5.75 6.28 1.55
C ILE A 132 6.13 6.73 2.96
N PHE A 133 5.37 6.32 3.98
CA PHE A 133 5.63 6.70 5.37
C PHE A 133 7.00 6.23 5.86
N SER A 134 7.36 4.98 5.58
CA SER A 134 8.65 4.39 5.95
C SER A 134 9.82 5.13 5.30
N SER A 135 9.64 5.62 4.07
CA SER A 135 10.67 6.37 3.35
C SER A 135 10.94 7.73 4.01
N VAL A 136 9.88 8.42 4.46
CA VAL A 136 10.00 9.68 5.22
C VAL A 136 10.68 9.46 6.56
N LYS A 137 10.31 8.40 7.29
CA LYS A 137 10.92 8.07 8.59
C LYS A 137 12.43 7.82 8.48
N LYS A 138 12.88 7.17 7.39
CA LYS A 138 14.31 6.95 7.14
C LYS A 138 15.07 8.25 6.90
N GLU A 139 14.49 9.19 6.14
CA GLU A 139 15.09 10.50 5.89
C GLU A 139 15.21 11.37 7.15
N MET A 140 14.29 11.22 8.11
CA MET A 140 14.35 11.95 9.38
C MET A 140 15.35 11.37 10.40
N LYS A 141 15.77 10.11 10.23
CA LYS A 141 16.71 9.42 11.12
C LYS A 141 18.15 9.39 10.59
N GLY A 142 18.38 9.85 9.36
CA GLY A 142 19.71 10.01 8.74
C GLY A 142 20.28 11.39 8.98
#